data_AF-A0A443RAR1-F1
#
_entry.id   AF-A0A443RAR1-F1
#
_cell.length_a   1.000
_cell.length_b   1.000
_cell.length_c   1.000
_cell.angle_alpha   90.00
_cell.angle_beta   90.00
_cell.angle_gamma   90.00
#
_symmetry.space_group_name_H-M   'P 1'
#
loop_
_entity.id
_entity.type
_entity.pdbx_description
1 polymer ?
#
loop_
_entity_poly.entity_id
_entity_poly.type
_entity_poly.pdbx_seq_one_letter_code
_entity_poly.pdbx_strand_id
1 'polypeptide(L)'
;MSVGLGNVWRFPHAAYSNGGGAFLILYLLLLFIIGRPLHYMQLILGQFSGRGPIKVWKCVPALKGIGFAQLASTSYLTIFYNYLMALTLYYLFASFQNPLPWTVCNFEWVNDCKTKRLKMNLLHKLRN
;
A
#
# COMPACT_ATOMS: atom_id res chain seq x y z
N MET A 1 7.46 -5.99 -10.15
CA MET A 1 6.71 -6.03 -8.87
C MET A 1 5.23 -5.84 -9.20
N SER A 2 4.44 -6.91 -9.33
CA SER A 2 3.04 -6.82 -9.80
C SER A 2 2.01 -6.79 -8.67
N VAL A 3 2.42 -7.05 -7.43
CA VAL A 3 1.55 -7.08 -6.27
C VAL A 3 2.27 -6.36 -5.13
N GLY A 4 1.58 -5.44 -4.47
CA GLY A 4 2.11 -4.66 -3.34
C GLY A 4 1.04 -4.40 -2.31
N LEU A 5 1.44 -3.95 -1.11
CA LEU A 5 0.55 -3.70 0.02
C LEU A 5 -0.60 -2.73 -0.34
N GLY A 6 -0.33 -1.76 -1.22
CA GLY A 6 -1.33 -0.82 -1.72
C GLY A 6 -2.49 -1.47 -2.48
N ASN A 7 -2.27 -2.63 -3.12
CA ASN A 7 -3.36 -3.35 -3.79
C ASN A 7 -4.31 -4.01 -2.78
N VAL A 8 -3.85 -4.30 -1.57
CA VAL A 8 -4.66 -4.97 -0.54
C VAL A 8 -5.64 -4.00 0.12
N TRP A 9 -5.23 -2.76 0.40
CA TRP A 9 -6.13 -1.79 1.07
C TRP A 9 -6.81 -0.80 0.11
N ARG A 10 -6.12 -0.35 -0.96
CA ARG A 10 -6.58 0.83 -1.72
C ARG A 10 -7.60 0.43 -2.76
N PHE A 11 -7.38 -0.73 -3.36
CA PHE A 11 -8.27 -1.27 -4.37
C PHE A 11 -9.66 -1.62 -3.82
N PRO A 12 -9.81 -2.31 -2.68
CA PRO A 12 -11.14 -2.58 -2.12
C PRO A 12 -11.86 -1.29 -1.72
N HIS A 13 -11.15 -0.34 -1.11
CA HIS A 13 -11.73 0.94 -0.72
C HIS A 13 -12.23 1.73 -1.95
N ALA A 14 -11.42 1.81 -3.00
CA ALA A 14 -11.79 2.51 -4.23
C ALA A 14 -12.91 1.81 -5.00
N ALA A 15 -12.91 0.48 -5.04
CA ALA A 15 -13.99 -0.29 -5.65
C ALA A 15 -15.30 -0.07 -4.89
N TYR A 16 -15.28 -0.11 -3.56
CA TYR A 16 -16.49 0.10 -2.75
C TYR A 16 -17.10 1.49 -2.95
N SER A 17 -16.29 2.56 -2.99
CA SER A 17 -16.80 3.92 -3.16
C SER A 17 -17.28 4.25 -4.58
N ASN A 18 -16.80 3.54 -5.61
CA ASN A 18 -17.04 3.86 -7.03
C ASN A 18 -17.98 2.85 -7.74
N GLY A 19 -18.89 2.20 -7.00
CA GLY A 19 -19.89 1.31 -7.62
C GLY A 19 -19.42 -0.12 -7.87
N GLY A 20 -18.39 -0.58 -7.14
CA GLY A 20 -17.99 -1.98 -7.05
C GLY A 20 -17.59 -2.60 -8.39
N GLY A 21 -18.46 -3.47 -8.91
CA GLY A 21 -18.20 -4.26 -10.12
C GLY A 21 -18.08 -3.44 -11.41
N ALA A 22 -18.78 -2.30 -11.53
CA ALA A 22 -18.66 -1.45 -12.72
C ALA A 22 -17.28 -0.79 -12.82
N PHE A 23 -16.74 -0.32 -11.68
CA PHE A 23 -15.38 0.20 -11.58
C PHE A 23 -14.33 -0.86 -11.91
N LEU A 24 -14.57 -2.11 -11.50
CA LEU A 24 -13.66 -3.23 -11.77
C LEU A 24 -13.49 -3.50 -13.26
N ILE A 25 -14.59 -3.51 -14.02
CA ILE A 25 -14.57 -3.76 -15.47
C ILE A 25 -13.78 -2.67 -16.19
N LEU A 26 -14.04 -1.39 -15.87
CA LEU A 26 -13.31 -0.27 -16.45
C LEU A 26 -11.82 -0.29 -16.06
N TYR A 27 -11.53 -0.62 -14.80
CA TYR A 27 -10.16 -0.75 -14.30
C TYR A 27 -9.37 -1.81 -15.07
N LEU A 28 -9.95 -3.00 -15.28
CA LEU A 28 -9.30 -4.07 -16.05
C LEU A 28 -9.08 -3.66 -17.51
N LEU A 29 -10.07 -3.03 -18.14
CA LEU A 29 -9.95 -2.58 -19.52
C LEU A 29 -8.82 -1.55 -19.69
N LEU A 30 -8.76 -0.53 -18.84
CA LEU A 30 -7.67 0.46 -18.86
C LEU A 30 -6.32 -0.17 -18.53
N LEU A 31 -6.29 -1.14 -17.61
CA LEU A 31 -5.08 -1.88 -17.27
C LEU A 31 -4.56 -2.66 -18.49
N PHE A 32 -5.42 -3.32 -19.25
CA PHE A 32 -5.00 -4.08 -20.44
C PHE A 32 -4.62 -3.18 -21.62
N ILE A 33 -5.34 -2.09 -21.87
CA ILE A 33 -5.09 -1.22 -23.02
C ILE A 33 -3.89 -0.29 -22.78
N ILE A 34 -3.74 0.27 -21.57
CA ILE A 34 -2.73 1.30 -21.29
C ILE A 34 -1.65 0.73 -20.36
N GLY A 35 -2.06 0.09 -19.26
CA GLY A 35 -1.13 -0.39 -18.24
C GLY A 35 -0.15 -1.44 -18.75
N ARG A 36 -0.66 -2.50 -19.40
CA ARG A 36 0.16 -3.61 -19.90
C ARG A 36 1.14 -3.15 -20.99
N PRO A 37 0.74 -2.41 -22.04
CA PRO A 37 1.68 -1.99 -23.08
C PRO A 37 2.77 -1.06 -22.55
N LEU A 38 2.43 -0.10 -21.68
CA LEU A 38 3.44 0.79 -21.08
C LEU A 38 4.45 0.01 -20.23
N HIS A 39 3.97 -0.96 -19.44
CA HIS A 39 4.85 -1.81 -18.64
C HIS A 39 5.79 -2.65 -19.52
N TYR A 40 5.25 -3.26 -20.58
CA TYR A 40 6.07 -4.03 -21.52
C TYR A 40 7.07 -3.16 -22.27
N MET A 41 6.68 -1.97 -22.73
CA MET A 41 7.58 -1.02 -23.37
C MET A 41 8.78 -0.71 -22.47
N GLN A 42 8.51 -0.42 -21.19
CA GLN A 42 9.57 -0.13 -20.22
C GLN A 42 10.49 -1.33 -19.98
N LEU A 43 9.93 -2.54 -19.88
CA LEU A 43 10.72 -3.77 -19.73
C LEU A 43 11.60 -4.04 -20.95
N ILE A 44 11.05 -3.94 -22.15
CA ILE A 44 11.79 -4.15 -23.41
C ILE A 44 12.91 -3.12 -23.54
N LEU A 45 12.64 -1.84 -23.25
CA LEU A 45 13.66 -0.78 -23.27
C LEU A 45 14.79 -1.06 -22.27
N GLY A 46 14.47 -1.54 -21.07
CA GLY A 46 15.45 -1.91 -20.06
C GLY A 46 16.32 -3.09 -20.50
N GLN A 47 15.68 -4.16 -21.01
CA GLN A 47 16.37 -5.38 -21.46
C GLN A 47 17.24 -5.12 -22.70
N PHE A 48 16.71 -4.40 -23.70
CA PHE A 48 17.42 -4.12 -24.94
C PHE A 48 18.59 -3.15 -24.74
N SER A 49 18.42 -2.12 -23.90
CA SER A 49 19.48 -1.13 -23.67
C SER A 49 20.60 -1.69 -22.77
N GLY A 50 20.28 -2.64 -21.88
CA GLY A 50 21.23 -3.17 -20.89
C GLY A 50 21.83 -2.09 -19.97
N ARG A 51 21.17 -0.92 -19.89
CA ARG A 51 21.66 0.27 -19.18
C ARG A 51 20.66 0.72 -18.14
N GLY A 52 21.17 1.43 -17.12
CA GLY A 52 20.32 2.00 -16.07
C GLY A 52 19.36 3.08 -16.57
N PRO A 53 18.32 3.41 -15.79
CA PRO A 53 17.16 4.19 -16.23
C PRO A 53 17.48 5.61 -16.75
N ILE A 54 18.57 6.25 -16.30
CA ILE A 54 19.02 7.54 -16.87
C ILE A 54 19.71 7.34 -18.22
N LYS A 55 20.50 6.28 -18.35
CA LYS A 55 21.37 6.03 -19.51
C LYS A 55 20.59 5.50 -20.72
N VAL A 56 19.43 4.86 -20.51
CA VAL A 56 18.53 4.40 -21.59
C VAL A 56 18.05 5.57 -22.47
N TRP A 57 17.76 6.73 -21.85
CA TRP A 57 17.26 7.91 -22.57
C TRP A 57 18.33 8.70 -23.34
N LYS A 58 19.56 8.18 -23.46
CA LYS A 58 20.56 8.79 -24.36
C LYS A 58 20.12 8.75 -25.84
N CYS A 59 19.24 7.82 -26.20
CA CYS A 59 18.66 7.73 -27.55
C CYS A 59 17.73 8.91 -27.87
N VAL A 60 17.05 9.48 -26.87
CA VAL A 60 16.15 10.64 -27.01
C VAL A 60 16.40 11.61 -25.85
N PRO A 61 17.31 12.59 -26.00
CA PRO A 61 17.76 13.43 -24.89
C PRO A 61 16.67 14.32 -24.29
N ALA A 62 15.60 14.63 -25.05
CA ALA A 62 14.43 15.35 -24.54
C ALA A 62 13.71 14.60 -23.40
N LEU A 63 13.78 13.27 -23.38
CA LEU A 63 13.10 12.41 -22.40
C LEU A 63 14.01 12.02 -21.22
N LYS A 64 15.22 12.58 -21.13
CA LYS A 64 16.17 12.27 -20.06
C LYS A 64 15.62 12.57 -18.66
N GLY A 65 14.70 13.53 -18.54
CA GLY A 65 13.99 13.84 -17.30
C GLY A 65 13.18 12.67 -16.72
N ILE A 66 12.64 11.79 -17.57
CA ILE A 66 11.87 10.61 -17.15
C ILE A 66 12.77 9.65 -16.34
N GLY A 67 14.02 9.46 -16.77
CA GLY A 67 14.98 8.61 -16.07
C GLY A 67 15.32 9.12 -14.66
N PHE A 68 15.44 10.43 -14.49
CA PHE A 68 15.66 11.05 -13.17
C PHE A 68 14.41 10.98 -12.29
N ALA A 69 13.23 11.27 -12.84
CA ALA A 69 11.96 11.15 -12.13
C ALA A 69 11.77 9.71 -11.62
N GLN A 70 12.06 8.70 -12.44
CA GLN A 70 11.95 7.30 -12.04
C GLN A 70 12.88 6.93 -10.89
N LEU A 71 14.11 7.44 -10.87
CA LEU A 71 15.03 7.20 -9.75
C LEU A 71 14.54 7.87 -8.46
N ALA A 72 14.08 9.11 -8.55
CA ALA A 72 13.55 9.85 -7.40
C ALA A 72 12.28 9.19 -6.83
N SER A 73 11.35 8.75 -7.68
CA SER A 73 10.16 8.03 -7.22
C SER A 73 10.51 6.68 -6.58
N THR A 74 11.47 5.95 -7.15
CA THR A 74 11.88 4.64 -6.63
C THR A 74 12.60 4.76 -5.29
N SER A 75 13.43 5.79 -5.09
CA SER A 75 14.11 6.03 -3.80
C SER A 75 13.10 6.37 -2.71
N TYR A 76 12.14 7.25 -3.01
CA TYR A 76 11.06 7.60 -2.07
C TYR A 76 10.23 6.37 -1.67
N LEU A 77 9.81 5.56 -2.65
CA LEU A 77 9.07 4.32 -2.39
C LEU A 77 9.89 3.34 -1.54
N THR A 78 11.18 3.18 -1.83
CA THR A 78 12.04 2.27 -1.06
C THR A 78 12.07 2.63 0.43
N ILE A 79 12.19 3.92 0.77
CA ILE A 79 12.19 4.37 2.17
C ILE A 79 10.86 4.03 2.85
N PHE A 80 9.75 4.40 2.20
CA PHE A 80 8.41 4.14 2.72
C PHE A 80 8.11 2.64 2.90
N TYR A 81 8.48 1.81 1.93
CA TYR A 81 8.26 0.36 2.01
C TYR A 81 9.13 -0.33 3.06
N ASN A 82 10.37 0.14 3.29
CA ASN A 82 11.21 -0.40 4.36
C ASN A 82 10.59 -0.12 5.75
N TYR A 83 10.06 1.08 5.95
CA TYR A 83 9.33 1.42 7.18
C TYR A 83 8.11 0.50 7.40
N LEU A 84 7.30 0.28 6.36
CA LEU A 84 6.15 -0.64 6.44
C LEU A 84 6.60 -2.08 6.73
N MET A 85 7.69 -2.53 6.14
CA MET A 85 8.22 -3.88 6.38
C MET A 85 8.62 -4.07 7.85
N ALA A 86 9.31 -3.09 8.43
CA ALA A 86 9.66 -3.10 9.85
C ALA A 86 8.40 -3.15 10.74
N LEU A 87 7.36 -2.38 10.40
CA LEU A 87 6.09 -2.39 11.13
C LEU A 87 5.40 -3.76 11.05
N THR A 88 5.33 -4.37 9.87
CA THR A 88 4.72 -5.69 9.70
C THR A 88 5.47 -6.78 10.45
N LEU A 89 6.80 -6.72 10.49
CA LEU A 89 7.63 -7.65 11.27
C LEU A 89 7.38 -7.48 12.77
N TYR A 90 7.29 -6.25 13.26
CA TYR A 90 6.94 -5.98 14.65
C TYR A 90 5.59 -6.60 15.03
N TYR A 91 4.55 -6.38 14.23
CA TYR A 91 3.23 -6.97 14.48
C TYR A 91 3.23 -8.50 14.33
N LEU A 92 4.04 -9.05 13.44
CA LEU A 92 4.20 -10.50 13.29
C LEU A 92 4.76 -11.12 14.58
N PHE A 93 5.84 -10.56 15.13
CA PHE A 93 6.41 -11.07 16.38
C PHE A 93 5.49 -10.85 17.59
N ALA A 94 4.82 -9.71 17.66
CA ALA A 94 3.84 -9.43 18.72
C ALA A 94 2.60 -10.36 18.66
N SER A 95 2.30 -10.95 17.50
CA SER A 95 1.18 -11.88 17.33
C SER A 95 1.43 -13.27 17.95
N PHE A 96 2.67 -13.62 18.30
CA PHE A 96 2.96 -14.90 18.97
C PHE A 96 2.69 -14.87 20.48
N GLN A 97 2.27 -13.72 21.03
CA GLN A 97 1.91 -13.58 22.45
C GLN A 97 0.42 -13.90 22.68
N ASN A 98 0.13 -14.65 23.74
CA ASN A 98 -1.24 -14.91 24.21
C ASN A 98 -1.40 -14.35 25.64
N PRO A 99 -2.30 -13.38 25.89
CA PRO A 99 -3.27 -12.76 24.98
C PRO A 99 -2.61 -11.73 24.03
N LEU A 100 -3.23 -11.49 22.87
CA LEU A 100 -2.72 -10.51 21.90
C LEU A 100 -2.78 -9.09 22.48
N PRO A 101 -1.73 -8.26 22.31
CA PRO A 101 -1.61 -6.99 23.03
C PRO A 101 -2.66 -5.94 22.64
N TRP A 102 -3.25 -6.03 21.45
CA TRP A 102 -4.35 -5.15 20.99
C TRP A 102 -5.75 -5.63 21.39
N THR A 103 -5.87 -6.78 22.05
CA THR A 103 -7.16 -7.25 22.59
C THR A 103 -7.46 -6.68 23.97
N VAL A 104 -6.41 -6.29 24.71
CA VAL A 104 -6.50 -5.71 26.04
C VAL A 104 -6.20 -4.22 26.01
N CYS A 105 -6.96 -3.45 26.79
CA CYS A 105 -6.71 -2.03 26.94
C CYS A 105 -5.70 -1.77 28.05
N ASN A 106 -4.51 -1.34 27.67
CA ASN A 106 -3.48 -0.85 28.59
C ASN A 106 -3.49 0.68 28.62
N PHE A 107 -3.60 1.25 29.81
CA PHE A 107 -3.74 2.69 30.02
C PHE A 107 -2.44 3.48 29.80
N GLU A 108 -1.29 2.81 29.66
CA GLU A 108 -0.02 3.47 29.36
C GLU A 108 0.03 4.05 27.93
N TRP A 109 -0.72 3.48 26.98
CA TRP A 109 -0.66 3.89 25.58
C TRP A 109 -2.04 4.11 24.92
N VAL A 110 -3.15 3.90 25.64
CA VAL A 110 -4.52 4.13 25.12
C VAL A 110 -5.30 5.08 26.03
N ASN A 111 -5.65 6.26 25.50
CA ASN A 111 -6.42 7.28 26.22
C ASN A 111 -7.96 7.06 26.14
N ASP A 112 -8.47 6.40 25.10
CA ASP A 112 -9.92 6.16 24.94
C ASP A 112 -10.23 4.69 24.61
N CYS A 113 -10.52 3.92 25.66
CA CYS A 113 -10.89 2.52 25.53
C CYS A 113 -12.41 2.34 25.42
N LYS A 114 -12.94 2.14 24.20
CA LYS A 114 -14.39 1.95 23.99
C LYS A 114 -14.96 0.68 24.65
N THR A 115 -14.15 -0.38 24.79
CA THR A 115 -14.58 -1.67 25.37
C THR A 115 -15.00 -1.55 26.85
N LYS A 116 -14.34 -0.70 27.64
CA LYS A 116 -14.77 -0.43 29.04
C LYS A 116 -15.97 0.51 29.10
N ARG A 117 -16.06 1.50 28.20
CA ARG A 117 -17.18 2.46 28.15
C ARG A 117 -18.53 1.77 27.94
N LEU A 118 -18.58 0.76 27.06
CA LEU A 118 -19.79 -0.06 26.83
C LEU A 118 -20.18 -0.88 28.07
N LYS A 119 -19.22 -1.52 28.75
CA LYS A 119 -19.50 -2.32 29.95
C LYS A 119 -19.99 -1.45 31.12
N MET A 120 -19.43 -0.24 31.27
CA MET A 120 -19.83 0.71 32.31
C MET A 120 -21.20 1.34 32.02
N ASN A 121 -21.50 1.69 30.77
CA ASN A 121 -22.82 2.19 30.37
C ASN A 121 -23.92 1.13 30.52
N LEU A 122 -23.62 -0.15 30.23
CA LEU A 122 -24.56 -1.25 30.45
C LEU A 122 -24.82 -1.52 31.95
N LEU A 123 -23.78 -1.48 32.79
CA LEU A 123 -23.95 -1.62 34.25
C LEU A 123 -24.72 -0.45 34.87
N HIS A 124 -24.58 0.76 34.31
CA HIS A 124 -25.37 1.91 34.74
C HIS A 124 -26.84 1.81 34.29
N LYS A 125 -27.10 1.17 33.14
CA LYS A 125 -28.46 0.95 32.60
C LYS A 125 -29.20 -0.24 33.23
N LEU A 126 -28.49 -1.19 33.83
CA LEU A 126 -29.07 -2.29 34.62
C LEU A 126 -29.29 -1.93 36.10
N ARG A 127 -28.83 -0.75 36.52
CA ARG A 127 -28.95 -0.23 37.90
C ARG A 127 -30.09 0.78 38.08
N ASN A 128 -30.66 1.26 36.98
CA ASN A 128 -31.91 2.03 36.92
C ASN A 128 -33.02 1.15 36.35
#